data_AF-A0A9X2JHV6-F1
#
_entry.id   AF-A0A9X2JHV6-F1
#
_cell.length_a   1.000
_cell.length_b   1.000
_cell.length_c   1.000
_cell.angle_alpha   90.00
_cell.angle_beta   90.00
_cell.angle_gamma   90.00
#
_symmetry.space_group_name_H-M   'P 1'
#
loop_
_entity.id
_entity.type
_entity.pdbx_description
1 polymer ?
#
loop_
_entity_poly.entity_id
_entity_poly.type
_entity_poly.pdbx_seq_one_letter_code
_entity_poly.pdbx_strand_id
1 'polypeptide(L)'
;MAAPRQARASSFEEIKPLVELCKAGKLFEVTDWITEGYPVSPPLHCGKGGRKKTPLTYAIDQGFHSLVKVLLDAGAELEDDGYSRPIYRALEKRRFDIVQLFVDHGFDPKSIEMREVFSTWDLDAIRYFIDRGANVVSEMPLAEALCFKIRPALTAFKEYKDREPSFPEQANVALRHHCKAGNLKWISLLLWAGADPCAKGESEPHCGSDSDCEGLSALAFAALYDHYEVFDLKKLRIDPGSPVAHEVVRYCSGGDGSPIIERLLKQGLDPNDRVNGGCSAIQTFLTHVDWSARFRYYRWEEKSNGFDTAEGREHLRLIHLLARHGGRWVPEESGEINAARRALVTMTPDYTLEFVWIMGKYKACSKQVITSLVHTPKIKRHTAKCSERLAELLEIWPAEPETL
;
A
#
# COMPACT_ATOMS: atom_id res chain seq x y z
N MET A 1 -43.02 -38.54 -23.41
CA MET A 1 -43.07 -38.51 -21.93
C MET A 1 -41.63 -38.42 -21.43
N ALA A 2 -41.18 -37.24 -20.99
CA ALA A 2 -39.82 -37.05 -20.49
C ALA A 2 -39.81 -37.28 -18.97
N ALA A 3 -39.21 -38.40 -18.54
CA ALA A 3 -38.95 -38.69 -17.14
C ALA A 3 -37.93 -37.67 -16.56
N PRO A 4 -37.97 -37.38 -15.25
CA PRO A 4 -37.30 -36.22 -14.68
C PRO A 4 -35.78 -36.40 -14.65
N ARG A 5 -35.08 -35.34 -15.07
CA ARG A 5 -33.63 -35.14 -14.94
C ARG A 5 -33.16 -35.45 -13.52
N GLN A 6 -32.58 -36.62 -13.27
CA GLN A 6 -31.65 -36.78 -12.16
C GLN A 6 -30.28 -36.30 -12.62
N ALA A 7 -30.12 -34.98 -12.74
CA ALA A 7 -28.83 -34.39 -13.08
C ALA A 7 -27.77 -34.69 -12.00
N ARG A 8 -28.19 -35.06 -10.80
CA ARG A 8 -27.36 -35.17 -9.60
C ARG A 8 -27.37 -36.60 -9.04
N ALA A 9 -26.19 -37.16 -8.80
CA ALA A 9 -26.01 -38.46 -8.18
C ALA A 9 -26.39 -38.44 -6.69
N SER A 10 -26.91 -39.56 -6.19
CA SER A 10 -27.27 -39.75 -4.79
C SER A 10 -26.05 -40.02 -3.91
N SER A 11 -24.98 -40.59 -4.49
CA SER A 11 -23.73 -40.87 -3.78
C SER A 11 -22.50 -40.70 -4.67
N PHE A 12 -21.31 -40.59 -4.06
CA PHE A 12 -20.07 -40.49 -4.84
C PHE A 12 -19.71 -41.80 -5.56
N GLU A 13 -20.10 -42.96 -5.02
CA GLU A 13 -19.83 -44.24 -5.70
C GLU A 13 -20.64 -44.38 -7.00
N GLU A 14 -21.81 -43.75 -7.07
CA GLU A 14 -22.66 -43.72 -8.28
C GLU A 14 -22.02 -42.88 -9.40
N ILE A 15 -21.37 -41.76 -9.08
CA ILE A 15 -20.74 -40.89 -10.08
C ILE A 15 -19.27 -41.27 -10.39
N LYS A 16 -18.67 -42.15 -9.59
CA LYS A 16 -17.27 -42.56 -9.71
C LYS A 16 -16.90 -43.16 -11.07
N PRO A 17 -17.74 -43.99 -11.72
CA PRO A 17 -17.45 -44.47 -13.08
C PRO A 17 -17.31 -43.30 -14.07
N LEU A 18 -18.26 -42.35 -14.04
CA LEU A 18 -18.19 -41.15 -14.89
C LEU A 18 -16.93 -40.31 -14.60
N VAL A 19 -16.53 -40.19 -13.34
CA VAL A 19 -15.29 -39.51 -12.95
C VAL A 19 -14.06 -40.17 -13.59
N GLU A 20 -13.94 -41.49 -13.55
CA GLU A 20 -12.81 -42.20 -14.16
C GLU A 20 -12.85 -42.12 -15.70
N LEU A 21 -14.04 -42.14 -16.32
CA LEU A 21 -14.19 -41.90 -17.77
C LEU A 21 -13.72 -40.50 -18.17
N CYS A 22 -14.11 -39.47 -17.42
CA CYS A 22 -13.70 -38.09 -17.66
C CYS A 22 -12.20 -37.90 -17.42
N LYS A 23 -11.64 -38.53 -16.39
CA LYS A 23 -10.21 -38.53 -16.10
C LYS A 23 -9.39 -39.23 -17.17
N ALA A 24 -9.92 -40.30 -17.77
CA ALA A 24 -9.31 -40.99 -18.90
C ALA A 24 -9.59 -40.32 -20.26
N GLY A 25 -10.39 -39.25 -20.31
CA GLY A 25 -10.69 -38.49 -21.53
C GLY A 25 -11.56 -39.23 -22.55
N LYS A 26 -12.35 -40.21 -22.11
CA LYS A 26 -13.10 -41.11 -22.99
C LYS A 26 -14.44 -40.51 -23.44
N LEU A 27 -14.40 -39.61 -24.42
CA LEU A 27 -15.59 -38.85 -24.87
C LEU A 27 -16.79 -39.73 -25.24
N PHE A 28 -16.59 -40.79 -26.03
CA PHE A 28 -17.69 -41.64 -26.50
C PHE A 28 -18.35 -42.43 -25.36
N GLU A 29 -17.55 -42.97 -24.43
CA GLU A 29 -18.10 -43.68 -23.25
C GLU A 29 -18.85 -42.71 -22.32
N VAL A 30 -18.47 -41.43 -22.28
CA VAL A 30 -19.20 -40.38 -21.54
C VAL A 30 -20.51 -40.03 -22.26
N THR A 31 -20.52 -39.93 -23.59
CA THR A 31 -21.77 -39.71 -24.32
C THR A 31 -22.74 -40.86 -24.14
N ASP A 32 -22.25 -42.11 -24.14
CA ASP A 32 -23.08 -43.30 -23.92
C ASP A 32 -23.71 -43.24 -22.51
N TRP A 33 -22.90 -42.96 -21.48
CA TRP A 33 -23.38 -42.75 -20.11
C TRP A 33 -24.50 -41.71 -20.01
N ILE A 34 -24.37 -40.59 -20.71
CA ILE A 34 -25.38 -39.53 -20.74
C ILE A 34 -26.64 -39.99 -21.47
N THR A 35 -26.51 -40.70 -22.60
CA THR A 35 -27.67 -41.22 -23.35
C THR A 35 -28.46 -42.27 -22.58
N GLU A 36 -27.81 -43.04 -21.72
CA GLU A 36 -28.45 -43.99 -20.81
C GLU A 36 -29.21 -43.29 -19.65
N GLY A 37 -29.03 -41.98 -19.48
CA GLY A 37 -29.78 -41.17 -18.51
C GLY A 37 -29.20 -41.19 -17.09
N TYR A 38 -27.95 -41.62 -16.93
CA TYR A 38 -27.25 -41.58 -15.65
C TYR A 38 -26.93 -40.15 -15.20
N PRO A 39 -26.71 -39.92 -13.89
CA PRO A 39 -26.39 -38.60 -13.36
C PRO A 39 -25.03 -38.09 -13.85
N VAL A 40 -24.92 -36.75 -13.94
CA VAL A 40 -23.71 -36.04 -14.43
C VAL A 40 -23.06 -35.16 -13.37
N SER A 41 -23.83 -34.70 -12.39
CA SER A 41 -23.38 -33.87 -11.28
C SER A 41 -23.17 -34.71 -10.01
N PRO A 42 -22.15 -34.38 -9.19
CA PRO A 42 -21.90 -35.07 -7.92
C PRO A 42 -22.98 -34.74 -6.86
N PRO A 43 -23.07 -35.50 -5.76
CA PRO A 43 -23.94 -35.14 -4.63
C PRO A 43 -23.45 -33.84 -3.93
N LEU A 44 -24.39 -33.03 -3.44
CA LEU A 44 -24.14 -31.73 -2.76
C LEU A 44 -23.13 -31.77 -1.60
N HIS A 45 -23.01 -32.90 -0.90
CA HIS A 45 -22.19 -33.02 0.30
C HIS A 45 -21.28 -34.24 0.19
N CYS A 46 -20.00 -34.02 -0.09
CA CYS A 46 -19.01 -35.06 0.14
C CYS A 46 -18.75 -35.18 1.64
N GLY A 47 -19.03 -36.35 2.22
CA GLY A 47 -18.72 -36.63 3.63
C GLY A 47 -17.26 -36.35 3.98
N LYS A 48 -16.97 -36.18 5.29
CA LYS A 48 -15.68 -35.78 5.87
C LYS A 48 -14.47 -36.39 5.14
N GLY A 49 -13.87 -35.62 4.22
CA GLY A 49 -12.70 -36.07 3.47
C GLY A 49 -12.45 -35.27 2.19
N GLY A 50 -11.87 -34.05 2.33
CA GLY A 50 -11.30 -33.24 1.24
C GLY A 50 -12.28 -32.77 0.14
N ARG A 51 -11.93 -31.68 -0.55
CA ARG A 51 -12.60 -31.31 -1.81
C ARG A 51 -12.30 -32.42 -2.83
N LYS A 52 -13.28 -33.20 -3.27
CA LYS A 52 -13.08 -34.18 -4.35
C LYS A 52 -12.96 -33.42 -5.70
N LYS A 53 -12.74 -34.07 -6.85
CA LYS A 53 -12.81 -33.46 -8.22
C LYS A 53 -14.00 -33.99 -9.06
N THR A 54 -14.85 -33.12 -9.64
CA THR A 54 -16.11 -33.44 -10.32
C THR A 54 -15.78 -33.95 -11.72
N PRO A 55 -16.67 -34.71 -12.38
CA PRO A 55 -16.53 -35.03 -13.80
C PRO A 55 -16.17 -33.80 -14.65
N LEU A 56 -16.86 -32.68 -14.40
CA LEU A 56 -16.62 -31.41 -15.09
C LEU A 56 -15.22 -30.83 -14.82
N THR A 57 -14.75 -30.81 -13.57
CA THR A 57 -13.40 -30.33 -13.25
C THR A 57 -12.29 -31.22 -13.81
N TYR A 58 -12.51 -32.53 -13.92
CA TYR A 58 -11.58 -33.43 -14.60
C TYR A 58 -11.54 -33.16 -16.10
N ALA A 59 -12.69 -32.94 -16.73
CA ALA A 59 -12.75 -32.58 -18.14
C ALA A 59 -12.00 -31.25 -18.43
N ILE A 60 -12.12 -30.27 -17.53
CA ILE A 60 -11.35 -29.01 -17.58
C ILE A 60 -9.85 -29.27 -17.39
N ASP A 61 -9.47 -30.13 -16.43
CA ASP A 61 -8.07 -30.48 -16.18
C ASP A 61 -7.39 -31.16 -17.37
N GLN A 62 -8.13 -31.99 -18.11
CA GLN A 62 -7.66 -32.61 -19.36
C GLN A 62 -7.62 -31.60 -20.51
N GLY A 63 -8.32 -30.47 -20.39
CA GLY A 63 -8.42 -29.46 -21.44
C GLY A 63 -9.30 -29.87 -22.62
N PHE A 64 -10.17 -30.86 -22.43
CA PHE A 64 -10.98 -31.42 -23.51
C PHE A 64 -12.27 -30.60 -23.68
N HIS A 65 -12.21 -29.60 -24.55
CA HIS A 65 -13.33 -28.68 -24.81
C HIS A 65 -14.63 -29.41 -25.13
N SER A 66 -14.59 -30.43 -26.02
CA SER A 66 -15.77 -31.22 -26.39
C SER A 66 -16.36 -32.00 -25.23
N LEU A 67 -15.52 -32.51 -24.32
CA LEU A 67 -15.97 -33.24 -23.14
C LEU A 67 -16.66 -32.32 -22.15
N VAL A 68 -16.10 -31.12 -21.93
CA VAL A 68 -16.74 -30.07 -21.12
C VAL A 68 -18.08 -29.70 -21.72
N LYS A 69 -18.14 -29.44 -23.03
CA LYS A 69 -19.39 -29.10 -23.72
C LYS A 69 -20.46 -30.19 -23.55
N VAL A 70 -20.12 -31.46 -23.78
CA VAL A 70 -21.05 -32.58 -23.63
C VAL A 70 -21.60 -32.69 -22.20
N LEU A 71 -20.75 -32.47 -21.19
CA LEU A 71 -21.20 -32.46 -19.78
C LEU A 71 -22.12 -31.28 -19.48
N LEU A 72 -21.83 -30.08 -20.01
CA LEU A 72 -22.67 -28.89 -19.84
C LEU A 72 -24.02 -29.03 -20.57
N ASP A 73 -24.02 -29.55 -21.81
CA ASP A 73 -25.23 -29.85 -22.58
C ASP A 73 -26.14 -30.84 -21.82
N ALA A 74 -25.55 -31.76 -21.05
CA ALA A 74 -26.25 -32.71 -20.19
C ALA A 74 -26.76 -32.12 -18.86
N GLY A 75 -26.49 -30.84 -18.58
CA GLY A 75 -26.93 -30.16 -17.36
C GLY A 75 -26.01 -30.35 -16.16
N ALA A 76 -24.70 -30.56 -16.39
CA ALA A 76 -23.72 -30.52 -15.31
C ALA A 76 -23.75 -29.16 -14.60
N GLU A 77 -23.65 -29.19 -13.27
CA GLU A 77 -23.74 -28.00 -12.43
C GLU A 77 -22.51 -27.08 -12.58
N LEU A 78 -22.80 -25.79 -12.76
CA LEU A 78 -21.79 -24.74 -12.96
C LEU A 78 -21.21 -24.24 -11.64
N GLU A 79 -22.03 -24.24 -10.58
CA GLU A 79 -21.71 -23.84 -9.23
C GLU A 79 -21.99 -25.02 -8.30
N ASP A 80 -20.97 -25.44 -7.54
CA ASP A 80 -21.08 -26.52 -6.58
C ASP A 80 -20.52 -26.03 -5.24
N ASP A 81 -21.41 -25.65 -4.34
CA ASP A 81 -21.12 -25.03 -3.03
C ASP A 81 -20.35 -25.95 -2.08
N GLY A 82 -20.31 -27.26 -2.36
CA GLY A 82 -19.53 -28.24 -1.59
C GLY A 82 -18.12 -28.48 -2.13
N TYR A 83 -17.73 -27.83 -3.22
CA TYR A 83 -16.68 -28.34 -4.12
C TYR A 83 -15.75 -27.29 -4.72
N SER A 84 -14.74 -27.74 -5.48
CA SER A 84 -13.99 -26.85 -6.37
C SER A 84 -14.92 -26.28 -7.45
N ARG A 85 -15.34 -25.01 -7.31
CA ARG A 85 -16.14 -24.26 -8.29
C ARG A 85 -15.51 -24.40 -9.70
N PRO A 86 -16.14 -25.12 -10.64
CA PRO A 86 -15.50 -25.50 -11.91
C PRO A 86 -15.04 -24.31 -12.75
N ILE A 87 -15.72 -23.15 -12.66
CA ILE A 87 -15.29 -21.94 -13.37
C ILE A 87 -13.94 -21.41 -12.89
N TYR A 88 -13.65 -21.42 -11.59
CA TYR A 88 -12.32 -21.03 -11.09
C TYR A 88 -11.26 -21.97 -11.60
N ARG A 89 -11.58 -23.26 -11.74
CA ARG A 89 -10.63 -24.19 -12.35
C ARG A 89 -10.36 -23.86 -13.83
N ALA A 90 -11.36 -23.40 -14.59
CA ALA A 90 -11.17 -22.93 -15.95
C ALA A 90 -10.30 -21.66 -16.02
N LEU A 91 -10.51 -20.72 -15.09
CA LEU A 91 -9.69 -19.50 -14.95
C LEU A 91 -8.24 -19.82 -14.56
N GLU A 92 -8.01 -20.67 -13.55
CA GLU A 92 -6.68 -21.16 -13.17
C GLU A 92 -5.93 -21.82 -14.35
N LYS A 93 -6.67 -22.57 -15.18
CA LYS A 93 -6.14 -23.20 -16.39
C LYS A 93 -6.00 -22.25 -17.57
N ARG A 94 -6.44 -20.99 -17.43
CA ARG A 94 -6.42 -19.94 -18.48
C ARG A 94 -7.14 -20.39 -19.76
N ARG A 95 -8.24 -21.13 -19.57
CA ARG A 95 -9.07 -21.67 -20.65
C ARG A 95 -10.28 -20.78 -20.86
N PHE A 96 -10.03 -19.60 -21.45
CA PHE A 96 -11.09 -18.63 -21.70
C PHE A 96 -12.19 -19.15 -22.65
N ASP A 97 -11.85 -20.08 -23.55
CA ASP A 97 -12.81 -20.82 -24.38
C ASP A 97 -13.81 -21.63 -23.54
N ILE A 98 -13.35 -22.24 -22.44
CA ILE A 98 -14.22 -22.95 -21.50
C ILE A 98 -15.05 -21.96 -20.69
N VAL A 99 -14.48 -20.83 -20.28
CA VAL A 99 -15.23 -19.78 -19.58
C VAL A 99 -16.38 -19.25 -20.44
N GLN A 100 -16.15 -19.06 -21.75
CA GLN A 100 -17.21 -18.69 -22.70
C GLN A 100 -18.31 -19.76 -22.75
N LEU A 101 -17.95 -21.05 -22.83
CA LEU A 101 -18.93 -22.14 -22.77
C LEU A 101 -19.78 -22.10 -21.49
N PHE A 102 -19.19 -21.79 -20.34
CA PHE A 102 -19.92 -21.70 -19.07
C PHE A 102 -20.98 -20.60 -19.12
N VAL A 103 -20.62 -19.43 -19.67
CA VAL A 103 -21.57 -18.30 -19.82
C VAL A 103 -22.67 -18.65 -20.83
N ASP A 104 -22.34 -19.33 -21.93
CA ASP A 104 -23.33 -19.81 -22.91
C ASP A 104 -24.34 -20.79 -22.30
N HIS A 105 -23.96 -21.50 -21.24
CA HIS A 105 -24.82 -22.43 -20.49
C HIS A 105 -25.49 -21.79 -19.25
N GLY A 106 -25.46 -20.45 -19.14
CA GLY A 106 -26.20 -19.71 -18.13
C GLY A 106 -25.41 -19.33 -16.88
N PHE A 107 -24.08 -19.45 -16.87
CA PHE A 107 -23.25 -18.88 -15.80
C PHE A 107 -23.39 -17.35 -15.80
N ASP A 108 -23.69 -16.75 -14.64
CA ASP A 108 -23.74 -15.29 -14.50
C ASP A 108 -22.32 -14.71 -14.41
N PRO A 109 -21.82 -14.00 -15.44
CA PRO A 109 -20.48 -13.40 -15.41
C PRO A 109 -20.31 -12.37 -14.29
N LYS A 110 -21.38 -11.89 -13.64
CA LYS A 110 -21.31 -10.92 -12.54
C LYS A 110 -21.02 -11.56 -11.18
N SER A 111 -21.27 -12.87 -11.03
CA SER A 111 -21.00 -13.58 -9.77
C SER A 111 -19.52 -13.89 -9.56
N ILE A 112 -18.68 -13.67 -10.58
CA ILE A 112 -17.24 -13.92 -10.50
C ILE A 112 -16.53 -12.82 -9.70
N GLU A 113 -15.61 -13.25 -8.84
CA GLU A 113 -14.68 -12.34 -8.19
C GLU A 113 -13.59 -11.92 -9.18
N MET A 114 -13.49 -10.62 -9.47
CA MET A 114 -12.53 -10.10 -10.44
C MET A 114 -11.06 -10.39 -10.08
N ARG A 115 -10.74 -10.61 -8.80
CA ARG A 115 -9.42 -11.07 -8.33
C ARG A 115 -8.96 -12.34 -9.07
N GLU A 116 -9.87 -13.29 -9.24
CA GLU A 116 -9.60 -14.57 -9.89
C GLU A 116 -9.42 -14.39 -11.40
N VAL A 117 -10.18 -13.48 -12.00
CA VAL A 117 -10.05 -13.10 -13.41
C VAL A 117 -8.69 -12.44 -13.68
N PHE A 118 -8.26 -11.48 -12.85
CA PHE A 118 -6.94 -10.86 -13.00
C PHE A 118 -5.80 -11.88 -12.86
N SER A 119 -5.94 -12.86 -11.95
CA SER A 119 -4.96 -13.93 -11.70
C SER A 119 -4.73 -14.87 -12.90
N THR A 120 -5.58 -14.81 -13.92
CA THR A 120 -5.38 -15.54 -15.19
C THR A 120 -4.30 -14.93 -16.07
N TRP A 121 -3.97 -13.64 -15.90
CA TRP A 121 -3.10 -12.86 -16.80
C TRP A 121 -3.60 -12.78 -18.25
N ASP A 122 -4.90 -13.00 -18.47
CA ASP A 122 -5.53 -12.92 -19.79
C ASP A 122 -6.30 -11.60 -19.93
N LEU A 123 -5.83 -10.71 -20.82
CA LEU A 123 -6.45 -9.42 -21.05
C LEU A 123 -7.85 -9.55 -21.68
N ASP A 124 -8.07 -10.55 -22.54
CA ASP A 124 -9.34 -10.72 -23.22
C ASP A 124 -10.40 -11.24 -22.24
N ALA A 125 -9.99 -12.12 -21.31
CA ALA A 125 -10.84 -12.51 -20.19
C ALA A 125 -11.20 -11.30 -19.30
N ILE A 126 -10.20 -10.49 -18.91
CA ILE A 126 -10.42 -9.27 -18.10
C ILE A 126 -11.43 -8.34 -18.77
N ARG A 127 -11.23 -8.00 -20.05
CA ARG A 127 -12.16 -7.16 -20.82
C ARG A 127 -13.57 -7.74 -20.85
N TYR A 128 -13.68 -9.03 -21.16
CA TYR A 128 -14.95 -9.71 -21.29
C TYR A 128 -15.81 -9.61 -20.02
N PHE A 129 -15.21 -9.80 -18.84
CA PHE A 129 -15.93 -9.72 -17.57
C PHE A 129 -16.26 -8.28 -17.17
N ILE A 130 -15.34 -7.33 -17.38
CA ILE A 130 -15.61 -5.90 -17.13
C ILE A 130 -16.77 -5.42 -18.02
N ASP A 131 -16.75 -5.73 -19.32
CA ASP A 131 -17.79 -5.33 -20.28
C ASP A 131 -19.18 -5.91 -19.94
N ARG A 132 -19.23 -6.98 -19.14
CA ARG A 132 -20.46 -7.63 -18.64
C ARG A 132 -20.91 -7.14 -17.27
N GLY A 133 -20.19 -6.18 -16.69
CA GLY A 133 -20.52 -5.56 -15.41
C GLY A 133 -20.16 -6.44 -14.21
N ALA A 134 -19.09 -7.23 -14.30
CA ALA A 134 -18.51 -7.87 -13.13
C ALA A 134 -18.11 -6.82 -12.08
N ASN A 135 -18.23 -7.15 -10.80
CA ASN A 135 -17.91 -6.21 -9.73
C ASN A 135 -16.39 -5.97 -9.67
N VAL A 136 -16.00 -4.74 -10.00
CA VAL A 136 -14.61 -4.28 -9.96
C VAL A 136 -14.32 -3.33 -8.80
N VAL A 137 -15.29 -3.11 -7.90
CA VAL A 137 -15.20 -2.14 -6.79
C VAL A 137 -14.90 -2.85 -5.47
N SER A 138 -15.73 -3.83 -5.11
CA SER A 138 -15.58 -4.58 -3.86
C SER A 138 -14.22 -5.25 -3.82
N GLU A 139 -13.52 -5.15 -2.69
CA GLU A 139 -12.20 -5.77 -2.47
C GLU A 139 -11.03 -5.18 -3.29
N MET A 140 -11.26 -4.11 -4.07
CA MET A 140 -10.21 -3.46 -4.86
C MET A 140 -9.39 -4.44 -5.74
N PRO A 141 -10.02 -5.26 -6.58
CA PRO A 141 -9.35 -6.34 -7.33
C PRO A 141 -8.29 -5.82 -8.31
N LEU A 142 -8.49 -4.62 -8.87
CA LEU A 142 -7.49 -3.99 -9.74
C LEU A 142 -6.26 -3.56 -8.93
N ALA A 143 -6.45 -3.00 -7.73
CA ALA A 143 -5.34 -2.58 -6.87
C ALA A 143 -4.47 -3.78 -6.52
N GLU A 144 -5.10 -4.87 -6.08
CA GLU A 144 -4.42 -6.14 -5.77
C GLU A 144 -3.64 -6.67 -6.99
N ALA A 145 -4.27 -6.72 -8.16
CA ALA A 145 -3.61 -7.17 -9.39
C ALA A 145 -2.38 -6.32 -9.75
N LEU A 146 -2.46 -4.99 -9.59
CA LEU A 146 -1.34 -4.07 -9.82
C LEU A 146 -0.24 -4.22 -8.75
N CYS A 147 -0.59 -4.48 -7.48
CA CYS A 147 0.37 -4.82 -6.43
C CYS A 147 1.11 -6.13 -6.74
N PHE A 148 0.40 -7.17 -7.21
CA PHE A 148 0.98 -8.44 -7.68
C PHE A 148 1.63 -8.37 -9.07
N LYS A 149 1.74 -7.18 -9.65
CA LYS A 149 2.49 -6.92 -10.88
C LYS A 149 1.89 -7.64 -12.10
N ILE A 150 0.57 -7.82 -12.13
CA ILE A 150 -0.17 -8.39 -13.25
C ILE A 150 -0.24 -7.38 -14.38
N ARG A 151 0.60 -7.55 -15.41
CA ARG A 151 0.73 -6.57 -16.52
C ARG A 151 -0.57 -6.26 -17.26
N PRO A 152 -1.44 -7.24 -17.60
CA PRO A 152 -2.73 -6.96 -18.22
C PRO A 152 -3.61 -5.99 -17.43
N ALA A 153 -3.50 -5.96 -16.10
CA ALA A 153 -4.24 -5.02 -15.26
C ALA A 153 -3.88 -3.55 -15.54
N LEU A 154 -2.64 -3.26 -15.94
CA LEU A 154 -2.26 -1.89 -16.37
C LEU A 154 -2.98 -1.49 -17.66
N THR A 155 -3.09 -2.42 -18.62
CA THR A 155 -3.81 -2.16 -19.87
C THR A 155 -5.30 -1.96 -19.59
N ALA A 156 -5.90 -2.83 -18.77
CA ALA A 156 -7.29 -2.70 -18.34
C ALA A 156 -7.52 -1.37 -17.61
N PHE A 157 -6.63 -0.98 -16.69
CA PHE A 157 -6.71 0.33 -16.02
C PHE A 157 -6.79 1.47 -17.04
N LYS A 158 -5.90 1.50 -18.02
CA LYS A 158 -5.88 2.56 -19.04
C LYS A 158 -7.12 2.61 -19.92
N GLU A 159 -7.69 1.45 -20.24
CA GLU A 159 -8.86 1.34 -21.13
C GLU A 159 -10.15 1.74 -20.43
N TYR A 160 -10.27 1.43 -19.13
CA TYR A 160 -11.52 1.56 -18.39
C TYR A 160 -11.53 2.66 -17.33
N LYS A 161 -10.42 3.35 -17.03
CA LYS A 161 -10.35 4.41 -16.00
C LYS A 161 -11.38 5.52 -16.14
N ASP A 162 -11.81 5.84 -17.36
CA ASP A 162 -12.80 6.90 -17.62
C ASP A 162 -14.24 6.38 -17.49
N ARG A 163 -14.44 5.06 -17.59
CA ARG A 163 -15.74 4.39 -17.45
C ARG A 163 -16.00 3.89 -16.02
N GLU A 164 -14.94 3.51 -15.31
CA GLU A 164 -14.96 2.92 -13.98
C GLU A 164 -14.34 3.89 -12.95
N PRO A 165 -15.16 4.66 -12.20
CA PRO A 165 -14.64 5.68 -11.28
C PRO A 165 -13.78 5.13 -10.13
N SER A 166 -13.88 3.83 -9.82
CA SER A 166 -13.06 3.18 -8.79
C SER A 166 -11.62 2.91 -9.24
N PHE A 167 -11.35 2.90 -10.55
CA PHE A 167 -10.05 2.51 -11.11
C PHE A 167 -8.91 3.46 -10.76
N PRO A 168 -9.08 4.80 -10.85
CA PRO A 168 -8.04 5.73 -10.43
C PRO A 168 -7.58 5.50 -8.99
N GLU A 169 -8.51 5.33 -8.04
CA GLU A 169 -8.13 5.12 -6.65
C GLU A 169 -7.43 3.77 -6.44
N GLN A 170 -7.89 2.71 -7.09
CA GLN A 170 -7.21 1.42 -7.06
C GLN A 170 -5.78 1.48 -7.63
N ALA A 171 -5.56 2.28 -8.68
CA ALA A 171 -4.23 2.54 -9.21
C ALA A 171 -3.36 3.37 -8.24
N ASN A 172 -3.96 4.31 -7.49
CA ASN A 172 -3.27 5.10 -6.47
C ASN A 172 -2.83 4.24 -5.28
N VAL A 173 -3.67 3.31 -4.82
CA VAL A 173 -3.32 2.30 -3.81
C VAL A 173 -2.08 1.52 -4.25
N ALA A 174 -2.08 1.00 -5.48
CA ALA A 174 -0.93 0.28 -6.03
C ALA A 174 0.31 1.18 -6.17
N LEU A 175 0.15 2.46 -6.52
CA LEU A 175 1.26 3.40 -6.61
C LEU A 175 1.89 3.63 -5.23
N ARG A 176 1.09 3.83 -4.19
CA ARG A 176 1.56 3.94 -2.80
C ARG A 176 2.27 2.66 -2.35
N HIS A 177 1.73 1.48 -2.66
CA HIS A 177 2.37 0.19 -2.41
C HIS A 177 3.77 0.12 -3.03
N HIS A 178 3.90 0.45 -4.33
CA HIS A 178 5.18 0.35 -5.01
C HIS A 178 6.17 1.44 -4.59
N CYS A 179 5.71 2.63 -4.19
CA CYS A 179 6.55 3.66 -3.57
C CYS A 179 7.10 3.21 -2.21
N LYS A 180 6.27 2.61 -1.36
CA LYS A 180 6.69 2.00 -0.07
C LYS A 180 7.72 0.88 -0.28
N ALA A 181 7.63 0.14 -1.39
CA ALA A 181 8.54 -0.95 -1.73
C ALA A 181 9.74 -0.56 -2.61
N GLY A 182 9.85 0.71 -3.06
CA GLY A 182 10.93 1.18 -3.92
C GLY A 182 10.96 0.61 -5.34
N ASN A 183 9.82 0.14 -5.86
CA ASN A 183 9.77 -0.54 -7.16
C ASN A 183 9.65 0.46 -8.33
N LEU A 184 10.77 1.08 -8.69
CA LEU A 184 10.85 2.13 -9.73
C LEU A 184 10.20 1.76 -11.06
N LYS A 185 10.26 0.48 -11.45
CA LYS A 185 9.64 -0.01 -12.69
C LYS A 185 8.11 0.13 -12.65
N TRP A 186 7.48 -0.31 -11.57
CA TRP A 186 6.03 -0.24 -11.44
C TRP A 186 5.54 1.17 -11.12
N ILE A 187 6.30 1.93 -10.34
CA ILE A 187 6.05 3.37 -10.14
C ILE A 187 6.01 4.08 -11.49
N SER A 188 7.04 3.87 -12.33
CA SER A 188 7.10 4.47 -13.68
C SER A 188 5.93 4.06 -14.57
N LEU A 189 5.51 2.79 -14.52
CA LEU A 189 4.39 2.28 -15.30
C LEU A 189 3.04 2.85 -14.84
N LEU A 190 2.82 2.95 -13.52
CA LEU A 190 1.58 3.50 -12.94
C LEU A 190 1.48 5.02 -13.20
N LEU A 191 2.57 5.77 -13.03
CA LEU A 191 2.64 7.18 -13.43
C LEU A 191 2.43 7.35 -14.93
N TRP A 192 2.90 6.41 -15.76
CA TRP A 192 2.61 6.43 -17.19
C TRP A 192 1.15 6.12 -17.52
N ALA A 193 0.51 5.23 -16.76
CA ALA A 193 -0.89 4.89 -16.95
C ALA A 193 -1.85 5.99 -16.45
N GLY A 194 -1.40 6.84 -15.53
CA GLY A 194 -2.12 8.01 -15.02
C GLY A 194 -2.55 7.91 -13.56
N ALA A 195 -1.88 7.08 -12.75
CA ALA A 195 -2.04 7.11 -11.30
C ALA A 195 -1.50 8.45 -10.74
N ASP A 196 -2.18 8.98 -9.72
CA ASP A 196 -1.85 10.24 -9.10
C ASP A 196 -0.89 10.04 -7.90
N PRO A 197 0.37 10.50 -7.98
CA PRO A 197 1.33 10.38 -6.89
C PRO A 197 0.99 11.22 -5.65
N CYS A 198 0.13 12.23 -5.81
CA CYS A 198 -0.27 13.15 -4.75
C CYS A 198 -1.53 12.66 -4.00
N ALA A 199 -2.24 11.67 -4.54
CA ALA A 199 -3.45 11.14 -3.93
C ALA A 199 -3.14 10.42 -2.61
N LYS A 200 -3.79 10.88 -1.55
CA LYS A 200 -3.69 10.33 -0.19
C LYS A 200 -4.60 9.13 -0.02
N GLY A 201 -4.16 8.15 0.75
CA GLY A 201 -5.01 7.00 1.09
C GLY A 201 -4.21 5.79 1.55
N GLU A 202 -4.87 4.63 1.51
CA GLU A 202 -4.29 3.35 1.92
C GLU A 202 -3.21 2.86 0.95
N SER A 203 -2.14 2.27 1.47
CA SER A 203 -1.03 1.74 0.65
C SER A 203 -1.18 0.26 0.27
N GLU A 204 -2.19 -0.42 0.81
CA GLU A 204 -2.42 -1.85 0.58
C GLU A 204 -3.92 -2.11 0.44
N PRO A 205 -4.35 -3.01 -0.47
CA PRO A 205 -5.73 -3.43 -0.51
C PRO A 205 -6.07 -4.17 0.79
N HIS A 206 -7.25 -3.92 1.36
CA HIS A 206 -7.77 -4.57 2.58
C HIS A 206 -7.00 -4.26 3.87
N CYS A 207 -6.25 -3.16 3.94
CA CYS A 207 -5.65 -2.76 5.20
C CYS A 207 -6.77 -2.40 6.20
N GLY A 208 -6.81 -3.06 7.36
CA GLY A 208 -7.70 -2.65 8.46
C GLY A 208 -7.25 -1.32 9.06
N SER A 209 -8.13 -0.67 9.84
CA SER A 209 -7.97 0.66 10.44
C SER A 209 -6.83 0.83 11.48
N ASP A 210 -5.85 -0.06 11.46
CA ASP A 210 -4.83 -0.20 12.52
C ASP A 210 -3.41 0.10 12.02
N SER A 211 -3.27 0.79 10.88
CA SER A 211 -1.95 1.20 10.36
C SER A 211 -1.63 2.66 10.74
N ASP A 212 -0.57 2.89 11.51
CA ASP A 212 -0.05 4.23 11.85
C ASP A 212 0.37 5.09 10.64
N CYS A 213 0.26 4.56 9.41
CA CYS A 213 0.60 5.21 8.14
C CYS A 213 -0.62 5.63 7.30
N GLU A 214 -1.81 5.70 7.90
CA GLU A 214 -3.05 6.07 7.20
C GLU A 214 -2.94 7.43 6.49
N GLY A 215 -3.27 7.43 5.19
CA GLY A 215 -3.55 8.66 4.46
C GLY A 215 -2.33 9.41 3.89
N LEU A 216 -1.16 8.79 3.80
CA LEU A 216 -0.03 9.38 3.08
C LEU A 216 -0.22 9.29 1.56
N SER A 217 0.37 10.25 0.86
CA SER A 217 0.57 10.27 -0.59
C SER A 217 1.66 9.28 -1.02
N ALA A 218 1.70 8.91 -2.29
CA ALA A 218 2.74 8.01 -2.80
C ALA A 218 4.13 8.61 -2.69
N LEU A 219 4.26 9.94 -2.82
CA LEU A 219 5.53 10.64 -2.65
C LEU A 219 6.01 10.64 -1.21
N ALA A 220 5.11 10.80 -0.24
CA ALA A 220 5.49 10.71 1.16
C ALA A 220 5.86 9.28 1.57
N PHE A 221 5.19 8.25 1.04
CA PHE A 221 5.65 6.87 1.21
C PHE A 221 7.06 6.66 0.64
N ALA A 222 7.37 7.24 -0.54
CA ALA A 222 8.72 7.16 -1.09
C ALA A 222 9.76 7.86 -0.19
N ALA A 223 9.43 9.03 0.39
CA ALA A 223 10.31 9.73 1.33
C ALA A 223 10.49 8.97 2.65
N LEU A 224 9.40 8.49 3.25
CA LEU A 224 9.39 7.79 4.53
C LEU A 224 10.21 6.49 4.50
N TYR A 225 10.24 5.81 3.36
CA TYR A 225 10.99 4.56 3.15
C TYR A 225 12.32 4.76 2.41
N ASP A 226 12.81 6.00 2.35
CA ASP A 226 14.10 6.39 1.76
C ASP A 226 14.29 5.98 0.27
N HIS A 227 13.21 5.90 -0.49
CA HIS A 227 13.21 5.60 -1.93
C HIS A 227 13.29 6.88 -2.76
N TYR A 228 14.40 7.61 -2.60
CA TYR A 228 14.56 8.95 -3.18
C TYR A 228 14.71 8.96 -4.71
N GLU A 229 15.07 7.83 -5.33
CA GLU A 229 15.19 7.69 -6.77
C GLU A 229 13.85 7.89 -7.49
N VAL A 230 12.73 7.76 -6.75
CA VAL A 230 11.40 8.11 -7.24
C VAL A 230 11.36 9.58 -7.68
N PHE A 231 11.98 10.49 -6.93
CA PHE A 231 11.93 11.93 -7.21
C PHE A 231 12.77 12.37 -8.42
N ASP A 232 13.55 11.46 -9.02
CA ASP A 232 14.31 11.70 -10.25
C ASP A 232 13.52 11.33 -11.51
N LEU A 233 12.34 10.73 -11.36
CA LEU A 233 11.48 10.39 -12.50
C LEU A 233 10.97 11.67 -13.17
N LYS A 234 11.28 11.84 -14.47
CA LYS A 234 10.93 13.05 -15.27
C LYS A 234 9.47 13.49 -15.22
N LYS A 235 8.55 12.55 -14.94
CA LYS A 235 7.11 12.82 -14.85
C LYS A 235 6.68 13.40 -13.52
N LEU A 236 7.53 13.37 -12.50
CA LEU A 236 7.21 13.89 -11.17
C LEU A 236 7.64 15.35 -11.08
N ARG A 237 6.67 16.21 -10.76
CA ARG A 237 6.87 17.60 -10.39
C ARG A 237 6.03 17.85 -9.16
N ILE A 238 6.69 18.21 -8.07
CA ILE A 238 6.04 18.60 -6.83
C ILE A 238 5.82 20.10 -6.92
N ASP A 239 4.56 20.51 -6.80
CA ASP A 239 4.23 21.92 -6.63
C ASP A 239 4.61 22.36 -5.21
N PRO A 240 5.50 23.36 -5.02
CA PRO A 240 5.86 23.87 -3.70
C PRO A 240 4.67 24.41 -2.90
N GLY A 241 3.58 24.82 -3.54
CA GLY A 241 2.37 25.26 -2.85
C GLY A 241 1.45 24.11 -2.38
N SER A 242 1.74 22.87 -2.78
CA SER A 242 0.88 21.72 -2.47
C SER A 242 1.13 21.18 -1.06
N PRO A 243 0.07 20.75 -0.34
CA PRO A 243 0.23 20.06 0.94
C PRO A 243 1.13 18.82 0.89
N VAL A 244 1.27 18.20 -0.29
CA VAL A 244 2.15 17.04 -0.50
C VAL A 244 3.63 17.44 -0.39
N ALA A 245 3.99 18.68 -0.75
CA ALA A 245 5.36 19.15 -0.59
C ALA A 245 5.79 19.14 0.89
N HIS A 246 4.93 19.65 1.78
CA HIS A 246 5.18 19.61 3.22
C HIS A 246 5.23 18.19 3.77
N GLU A 247 4.39 17.30 3.24
CA GLU A 247 4.40 15.88 3.59
C GLU A 247 5.74 15.23 3.22
N VAL A 248 6.23 15.45 2.00
CA VAL A 248 7.55 14.97 1.55
C VAL A 248 8.66 15.55 2.44
N VAL A 249 8.67 16.86 2.70
CA VAL A 249 9.67 17.49 3.57
C VAL A 249 9.65 16.90 4.98
N ARG A 250 8.46 16.58 5.53
CA ARG A 250 8.33 16.01 6.88
C ARG A 250 8.96 14.64 7.02
N TYR A 251 8.93 13.81 5.97
CA TYR A 251 9.38 12.42 6.00
C TYR A 251 10.73 12.17 5.32
N CYS A 252 11.29 13.16 4.62
CA CYS A 252 12.66 13.08 4.13
C CYS A 252 13.65 12.91 5.30
N SER A 253 14.48 11.88 5.22
CA SER A 253 15.51 11.55 6.21
C SER A 253 16.88 11.39 5.55
N GLY A 254 17.97 11.60 6.30
CA GLY A 254 19.32 11.30 5.83
C GLY A 254 19.84 12.18 4.69
N GLY A 255 20.97 11.77 4.10
CA GLY A 255 21.73 12.58 3.14
C GLY A 255 21.05 12.76 1.78
N ASP A 256 20.31 11.76 1.31
CA ASP A 256 19.69 11.77 -0.02
C ASP A 256 18.35 12.52 -0.06
N GLY A 257 17.70 12.72 1.09
CA GLY A 257 16.51 13.58 1.23
C GLY A 257 16.83 15.08 1.19
N SER A 258 18.01 15.48 1.66
CA SER A 258 18.42 16.89 1.76
C SER A 258 18.37 17.66 0.44
N PRO A 259 18.87 17.13 -0.70
CA PRO A 259 18.73 17.78 -2.00
C PRO A 259 17.28 18.05 -2.42
N ILE A 260 16.33 17.19 -2.01
CA ILE A 260 14.91 17.34 -2.35
C ILE A 260 14.33 18.53 -1.57
N ILE A 261 14.60 18.61 -0.27
CA ILE A 261 14.16 19.73 0.57
C ILE A 261 14.77 21.05 0.06
N GLU A 262 16.09 21.07 -0.21
CA GLU A 262 16.75 22.26 -0.75
C GLU A 262 16.14 22.72 -2.08
N ARG A 263 15.82 21.77 -2.97
CA ARG A 263 15.18 22.07 -4.27
C ARG A 263 13.79 22.68 -4.07
N LEU A 264 12.97 22.13 -3.19
CA LEU A 264 11.62 22.65 -2.91
C LEU A 264 11.67 24.04 -2.28
N LEU A 265 12.55 24.27 -1.29
CA LEU A 265 12.76 25.59 -0.69
C LEU A 265 13.23 26.62 -1.72
N LYS A 266 14.15 26.26 -2.63
CA LYS A 266 14.59 27.13 -3.74
C LYS A 266 13.47 27.45 -4.73
N GLN A 267 12.50 26.55 -4.90
CA GLN A 267 11.32 26.76 -5.74
C GLN A 267 10.22 27.60 -5.05
N GLY A 268 10.42 27.99 -3.79
CA GLY A 268 9.49 28.87 -3.05
C GLY A 268 8.55 28.16 -2.10
N LEU A 269 8.85 26.91 -1.69
CA LEU A 269 8.13 26.26 -0.60
C LEU A 269 8.23 27.09 0.68
N ASP A 270 7.09 27.47 1.26
CA ASP A 270 7.05 27.97 2.64
C ASP A 270 7.25 26.79 3.60
N PRO A 271 8.29 26.78 4.44
CA PRO A 271 8.51 25.70 5.40
C PRO A 271 7.41 25.58 6.47
N ASN A 272 6.59 26.61 6.68
CA ASN A 272 5.57 26.61 7.73
C ASN A 272 4.22 26.08 7.21
N ASP A 273 3.88 24.85 7.57
CA ASP A 273 2.67 24.15 7.11
C ASP A 273 1.52 24.14 8.12
N ARG A 274 1.76 24.59 9.35
CA ARG A 274 0.75 24.61 10.43
C ARG A 274 -0.04 25.91 10.45
N VAL A 275 -1.28 25.83 10.92
CA VAL A 275 -2.18 26.99 11.09
C VAL A 275 -1.59 28.02 12.05
N ASN A 276 -0.83 27.58 13.06
CA ASN A 276 -0.14 28.46 14.01
C ASN A 276 1.13 29.12 13.45
N GLY A 277 1.43 28.92 12.15
CA GLY A 277 2.62 29.44 11.48
C GLY A 277 3.91 28.70 11.81
N GLY A 278 3.81 27.49 12.38
CA GLY A 278 4.92 26.58 12.64
C GLY A 278 5.20 25.60 11.50
N CYS A 279 6.40 25.03 11.53
CA CYS A 279 6.91 24.01 10.63
C CYS A 279 6.87 22.66 11.34
N SER A 280 6.00 21.77 10.86
CA SER A 280 5.87 20.40 11.40
C SER A 280 7.14 19.57 11.19
N ALA A 281 7.89 19.82 10.10
CA ALA A 281 9.12 19.09 9.80
C ALA A 281 10.20 19.35 10.86
N ILE A 282 10.31 20.56 11.42
CA ILE A 282 11.24 20.84 12.52
C ILE A 282 10.91 19.97 13.74
N GLN A 283 9.62 19.87 14.10
CA GLN A 283 9.19 19.00 15.20
C GLN A 283 9.53 17.53 14.92
N THR A 284 9.21 17.04 13.73
CA THR A 284 9.51 15.65 13.34
C THR A 284 11.00 15.37 13.40
N PHE A 285 11.85 16.19 12.78
CA PHE A 285 13.29 15.98 12.78
C PHE A 285 13.86 16.03 14.19
N LEU A 286 13.39 16.95 15.03
CA LEU A 286 13.84 17.08 16.40
C LEU A 286 13.50 15.84 17.24
N THR A 287 12.34 15.20 17.01
CA THR A 287 11.97 13.97 17.72
C THR A 287 12.61 12.71 17.16
N HIS A 288 13.21 12.79 15.96
CA HIS A 288 13.88 11.67 15.30
C HIS A 288 15.42 11.76 15.35
N VAL A 289 16.00 12.80 15.96
CA VAL A 289 17.46 12.89 16.15
C VAL A 289 18.02 11.67 16.88
N ASP A 290 17.22 11.04 17.76
CA ASP A 290 17.59 9.86 18.53
C ASP A 290 17.10 8.53 17.92
N TRP A 291 16.51 8.55 16.71
CA TRP A 291 15.91 7.37 16.11
C TRP A 291 16.90 6.21 15.98
N SER A 292 18.06 6.44 15.36
CA SER A 292 19.10 5.42 15.22
C SER A 292 19.66 4.96 16.58
N ALA A 293 19.71 5.85 17.58
CA ALA A 293 20.11 5.51 18.93
C ALA A 293 19.09 4.60 19.64
N ARG A 294 17.78 4.84 19.45
CA ARG A 294 16.71 3.99 20.01
C ARG A 294 16.77 2.58 19.44
N PHE A 295 16.99 2.43 18.13
CA PHE A 295 17.16 1.10 17.53
C PHE A 295 18.36 0.33 18.11
N ARG A 296 19.48 1.00 18.39
CA ARG A 296 20.65 0.39 19.05
C ARG A 296 20.38 0.02 20.52
N TYR A 297 19.60 0.84 21.22
CA TYR A 297 19.14 0.56 22.59
C TYR A 297 18.27 -0.71 22.65
N TYR A 298 17.33 -0.88 21.71
CA TYR A 298 16.48 -2.08 21.61
C TYR A 298 17.26 -3.36 21.26
N ARG A 299 18.43 -3.23 20.61
CA ARG A 299 19.34 -4.37 20.31
C ARG A 299 20.27 -4.73 21.49
N TRP A 300 20.12 -4.06 22.65
CA TRP A 300 20.91 -4.30 23.87
C TRP A 300 22.42 -4.03 23.72
N GLU A 301 22.83 -3.26 22.72
CA GLU A 301 24.26 -3.01 22.41
C GLU A 301 24.88 -1.94 23.34
N GLU A 302 24.14 -0.88 23.67
CA GLU A 302 24.62 0.21 24.55
C GLU A 302 23.49 0.73 25.47
N LYS A 303 23.78 0.82 26.78
CA LYS A 303 22.83 1.33 27.80
C LYS A 303 23.12 2.78 28.25
N SER A 304 23.94 3.53 27.50
CA SER A 304 24.36 4.89 27.85
C SER A 304 23.66 5.95 26.99
N ASN A 305 23.34 7.10 27.59
CA ASN A 305 23.00 8.33 26.85
C ASN A 305 24.28 8.99 26.31
N GLY A 306 24.14 9.96 25.40
CA GLY A 306 25.25 10.71 24.82
C GLY A 306 25.60 10.28 23.40
N PHE A 307 24.60 9.87 22.62
CA PHE A 307 24.82 9.44 21.24
C PHE A 307 25.14 10.61 20.32
N ASP A 308 26.06 10.39 19.38
CA ASP A 308 26.28 11.25 18.22
C ASP A 308 26.28 10.37 16.97
N THR A 309 25.25 10.52 16.13
CA THR A 309 24.99 9.65 14.98
C THR A 309 24.99 10.47 13.70
N ALA A 310 25.32 9.82 12.57
CA ALA A 310 25.28 10.50 11.27
C ALA A 310 23.86 10.98 10.95
N GLU A 311 22.83 10.18 11.27
CA GLU A 311 21.43 10.56 11.09
C GLU A 311 21.05 11.74 11.99
N GLY A 312 21.47 11.73 13.26
CA GLY A 312 21.21 12.82 14.19
C GLY A 312 21.78 14.14 13.68
N ARG A 313 23.04 14.15 13.23
CA ARG A 313 23.68 15.34 12.66
C ARG A 313 22.95 15.86 11.43
N GLU A 314 22.48 14.97 10.57
CA GLU A 314 21.73 15.38 9.37
C GLU A 314 20.35 15.95 9.72
N HIS A 315 19.62 15.37 10.69
CA HIS A 315 18.37 15.97 11.17
C HIS A 315 18.58 17.38 11.73
N LEU A 316 19.65 17.59 12.51
CA LEU A 316 19.97 18.92 13.04
C LEU A 316 20.35 19.91 11.92
N ARG A 317 21.07 19.45 10.89
CA ARG A 317 21.36 20.23 9.68
C ARG A 317 20.09 20.58 8.92
N LEU A 318 19.13 19.66 8.80
CA LEU A 318 17.84 19.91 8.15
C LEU A 318 16.98 20.91 8.94
N ILE A 319 16.97 20.83 10.28
CA ILE A 319 16.35 21.84 11.14
C ILE A 319 16.98 23.22 10.90
N HIS A 320 18.31 23.29 10.83
CA HIS A 320 19.02 24.52 10.50
C HIS A 320 18.63 25.03 9.11
N LEU A 321 18.59 24.16 8.10
CA LEU A 321 18.18 24.53 6.74
C LEU A 321 16.76 25.13 6.73
N LEU A 322 15.79 24.47 7.37
CA LEU A 322 14.41 24.96 7.46
C LEU A 322 14.33 26.30 8.18
N ALA A 323 14.99 26.43 9.34
CA ALA A 323 15.01 27.67 10.11
C ALA A 323 15.62 28.83 9.31
N ARG A 324 16.68 28.58 8.54
CA ARG A 324 17.30 29.56 7.66
C ARG A 324 16.35 30.07 6.57
N HIS A 325 15.43 29.22 6.12
CA HIS A 325 14.38 29.57 5.15
C HIS A 325 13.08 30.08 5.82
N GLY A 326 13.12 30.43 7.10
CA GLY A 326 11.98 31.02 7.81
C GLY A 326 11.06 30.00 8.51
N GLY A 327 11.46 28.74 8.57
CA GLY A 327 10.74 27.70 9.32
C GLY A 327 10.76 27.98 10.82
N ARG A 328 9.61 27.89 11.47
CA ARG A 328 9.45 28.16 12.90
C ARG A 328 9.05 26.91 13.67
N TRP A 329 9.68 26.68 14.82
CA TRP A 329 9.24 25.66 15.76
C TRP A 329 8.21 26.27 16.72
N VAL A 330 6.93 25.99 16.48
CA VAL A 330 5.80 26.46 17.30
C VAL A 330 5.02 25.24 17.80
N PRO A 331 5.40 24.68 18.97
CA PRO A 331 4.74 23.52 19.54
C PRO A 331 3.27 23.81 19.87
N GLU A 332 2.36 22.91 19.49
CA GLU A 332 0.91 23.07 19.74
C GLU A 332 0.54 22.63 21.16
N GLU A 333 1.20 21.59 21.66
CA GLU A 333 0.94 21.01 22.96
C GLU A 333 2.20 20.83 23.80
N SER A 334 2.02 20.78 25.12
CA SER A 334 3.12 20.44 26.05
C SER A 334 3.76 19.08 25.75
N GLY A 335 3.02 18.17 25.11
CA GLY A 335 3.50 16.86 24.65
C GLY A 335 4.65 16.95 23.63
N GLU A 336 4.62 17.92 22.71
CA GLU A 336 5.66 18.10 21.68
C GLU A 336 6.98 18.56 22.29
N ILE A 337 6.94 19.50 23.24
CA ILE A 337 8.12 19.94 24.01
C ILE A 337 8.69 18.76 24.81
N ASN A 338 7.82 17.94 25.42
CA ASN A 338 8.24 16.76 26.16
C ASN A 338 8.90 15.71 25.24
N ALA A 339 8.38 15.50 24.04
CA ALA A 339 8.95 14.60 23.05
C ALA A 339 10.34 15.07 22.57
N ALA A 340 10.45 16.35 22.21
CA ALA A 340 11.72 16.99 21.85
C ALA A 340 12.76 16.83 22.97
N ARG A 341 12.34 17.06 24.22
CA ARG A 341 13.22 16.91 25.38
C ARG A 341 13.73 15.49 25.56
N ARG A 342 12.88 14.48 25.36
CA ARG A 342 13.28 13.06 25.44
C ARG A 342 14.34 12.74 24.39
N ALA A 343 14.17 13.23 23.16
CA ALA A 343 15.11 13.00 22.08
C ALA A 343 16.44 13.74 22.26
N LEU A 344 16.43 14.96 22.82
CA LEU A 344 17.68 15.70 23.06
C LEU A 344 18.54 15.08 24.18
N VAL A 345 17.92 14.57 25.26
CA VAL A 345 18.65 14.00 26.42
C VAL A 345 19.39 12.71 26.06
N THR A 346 18.96 11.99 25.04
CA THR A 346 19.62 10.77 24.57
C THR A 346 20.86 11.09 23.73
N MET A 347 20.90 12.22 23.04
CA MET A 347 22.03 12.69 22.23
C MET A 347 23.15 13.32 23.08
N THR A 348 24.22 13.84 22.48
CA THR A 348 25.22 14.65 23.20
C THR A 348 24.67 16.05 23.53
N PRO A 349 25.19 16.73 24.59
CA PRO A 349 24.72 18.06 24.98
C PRO A 349 24.82 19.12 23.87
N ASP A 350 25.75 18.95 22.94
CA ASP A 350 25.95 19.82 21.79
C ASP A 350 24.68 19.95 20.93
N TYR A 351 23.89 18.88 20.77
CA TYR A 351 22.62 18.94 20.05
C TYR A 351 21.62 19.91 20.69
N THR A 352 21.58 19.95 22.02
CA THR A 352 20.72 20.90 22.74
C THR A 352 21.20 22.34 22.52
N LEU A 353 22.51 22.57 22.60
CA LEU A 353 23.07 23.90 22.39
C LEU A 353 22.86 24.39 20.96
N GLU A 354 23.17 23.56 19.97
CA GLU A 354 23.01 23.88 18.56
C GLU A 354 21.54 24.11 18.22
N PHE A 355 20.62 23.28 18.72
CA PHE A 355 19.19 23.51 18.54
C PHE A 355 18.75 24.87 19.09
N VAL A 356 19.13 25.19 20.34
CA VAL A 356 18.83 26.48 20.97
C VAL A 356 19.44 27.65 20.18
N TRP A 357 20.67 27.50 19.72
CA TRP A 357 21.34 28.49 18.89
C TRP A 357 20.64 28.72 17.54
N ILE A 358 20.26 27.65 16.82
CA ILE A 358 19.51 27.74 15.56
C ILE A 358 18.21 28.51 15.80
N MET A 359 17.45 28.11 16.83
CA MET A 359 16.16 28.73 17.13
C MET A 359 16.27 30.22 17.44
N GLY A 360 17.31 30.62 18.19
CA GLY A 360 17.58 32.03 18.49
C GLY A 360 18.07 32.81 17.26
N LYS A 361 19.07 32.28 16.55
CA LYS A 361 19.72 32.96 15.42
C LYS A 361 18.75 33.32 14.29
N TYR A 362 17.82 32.42 13.98
CA TYR A 362 16.85 32.63 12.89
C TYR A 362 15.49 33.11 13.37
N LYS A 363 15.34 33.47 14.66
CA LYS A 363 14.04 33.83 15.28
C LYS A 363 12.98 32.75 15.03
N ALA A 364 13.40 31.49 15.02
CA ALA A 364 12.56 30.35 14.67
C ALA A 364 11.72 29.83 15.85
N CYS A 365 11.95 30.30 17.09
CA CYS A 365 11.13 29.94 18.24
C CYS A 365 11.09 31.09 19.27
N SER A 366 10.03 31.14 20.09
CA SER A 366 9.91 32.13 21.17
C SER A 366 10.83 31.79 22.35
N LYS A 367 11.24 32.81 23.10
CA LYS A 367 12.11 32.64 24.27
C LYS A 367 11.42 31.78 25.34
N GLN A 368 10.11 31.97 25.50
CA GLN A 368 9.31 31.24 26.48
C GLN A 368 9.30 29.73 26.21
N VAL A 369 9.11 29.32 24.94
CA VAL A 369 9.08 27.91 24.56
C VAL A 369 10.45 27.26 24.75
N ILE A 370 11.52 27.94 24.36
CA ILE A 370 12.89 27.43 24.55
C ILE A 370 13.25 27.34 26.03
N THR A 371 12.85 28.32 26.83
CA THR A 371 13.01 28.26 28.30
C THR A 371 12.25 27.05 28.88
N SER A 372 11.03 26.80 28.38
CA SER A 372 10.22 25.61 28.73
C SER A 372 10.91 24.29 28.35
N LEU A 373 11.61 24.24 27.22
CA LEU A 373 12.38 23.06 26.83
C LEU A 373 13.51 22.77 27.83
N VAL A 374 14.29 23.80 28.21
CA VAL A 374 15.56 23.62 28.92
C VAL A 374 15.50 23.72 30.45
N HIS A 375 14.44 24.28 31.05
CA HIS A 375 14.41 24.52 32.51
C HIS A 375 14.35 23.24 33.37
N THR A 376 14.02 22.09 32.77
CA THR A 376 13.79 20.86 33.52
C THR A 376 15.07 20.30 34.15
N PRO A 377 14.99 19.60 35.30
CA PRO A 377 16.16 19.02 35.96
C PRO A 377 16.96 18.06 35.09
N LYS A 378 16.29 17.30 34.20
CA LYS A 378 16.95 16.35 33.30
C LYS A 378 17.82 17.07 32.27
N ILE A 379 17.31 18.10 31.60
CA ILE A 379 18.11 18.89 30.66
C ILE A 379 19.24 19.61 31.39
N LYS A 380 18.98 20.24 32.55
CA LYS A 380 20.03 20.91 33.33
C LYS A 380 21.19 19.99 33.71
N ARG A 381 20.91 18.73 34.07
CA ARG A 381 21.95 17.73 34.31
C ARG A 381 22.67 17.32 33.02
N HIS A 382 21.92 17.16 31.94
CA HIS A 382 22.46 16.80 30.63
C HIS A 382 23.41 17.87 30.08
N THR A 383 23.06 19.15 30.20
CA THR A 383 23.83 20.30 29.71
C THR A 383 24.74 20.91 30.80
N ALA A 384 25.04 20.18 31.88
CA ALA A 384 25.78 20.75 33.02
C ALA A 384 27.19 21.24 32.66
N LYS A 385 27.86 20.57 31.71
CA LYS A 385 29.21 20.95 31.23
C LYS A 385 29.22 22.20 30.35
N CYS A 386 28.07 22.60 29.82
CA CYS A 386 27.89 23.66 28.85
C CYS A 386 26.80 24.66 29.28
N SER A 387 26.55 24.73 30.59
CA SER A 387 25.49 25.54 31.21
C SER A 387 25.72 27.04 31.04
N GLU A 388 26.97 27.50 31.15
CA GLU A 388 27.36 28.90 30.91
C GLU A 388 27.03 29.32 29.49
N ARG A 389 27.44 28.50 28.52
CA ARG A 389 27.17 28.77 27.10
C ARG A 389 25.67 28.74 26.77
N LEU A 390 24.92 27.84 27.39
CA LEU A 390 23.46 27.82 27.25
C LEU A 390 22.81 29.07 27.85
N ALA A 391 23.30 29.56 28.99
CA ALA A 391 22.82 30.79 29.60
C ALA A 391 23.10 32.01 28.71
N GLU A 392 24.30 32.13 28.13
CA GLU A 392 24.65 33.17 27.17
C GLU A 392 23.68 33.21 25.98
N LEU A 393 23.35 32.03 25.42
CA LEU A 393 22.40 31.94 24.30
C LEU A 393 21.00 32.44 24.68
N LEU A 394 20.55 32.19 25.92
CA LEU A 394 19.26 32.66 26.42
C LEU A 394 19.26 34.15 26.78
N GLU A 395 20.40 34.71 27.16
CA GLU A 395 20.56 36.14 27.44
C GLU A 395 20.52 36.96 26.15
N ILE A 396 21.22 36.50 25.11
CA ILE A 396 21.32 37.19 23.80
C ILE A 396 20.10 36.90 22.91
N TRP A 397 19.02 36.33 23.46
CA TRP A 397 17.84 35.96 22.70
C TRP A 397 17.21 37.19 22.02
N PRO A 398 16.91 37.14 20.71
CA PRO A 398 16.33 38.28 20.01
C PRO A 398 14.98 38.67 20.62
N ALA A 399 14.72 39.98 20.69
CA ALA A 399 13.41 40.49 21.10
C ALA A 399 12.31 39.89 20.21
N GLU A 400 11.19 39.52 20.83
CA GLU A 400 10.03 38.99 20.10
C GLU A 400 9.54 40.05 19.10
N PRO A 401 9.22 39.67 17.86
CA PRO A 401 8.58 40.61 16.94
C PRO A 401 7.28 41.09 17.58
N GLU A 402 7.13 42.40 17.72
CA GLU A 402 5.82 43.02 17.98
C GLU A 402 4.86 42.50 16.91
N THR A 403 3.81 41.84 17.38
CA THR A 403 2.72 41.22 16.62
C THR A 403 2.34 41.99 15.35
N LEU A 404 2.25 41.28 14.21
CA LEU A 404 1.45 41.68 13.06
C LEU A 404 0.26 40.74 12.94
#